data_AF-A0A2T4J3Y0-F1
#
_entry.id   AF-A0A2T4J3Y0-F1
#
_cell.length_a   1.000
_cell.length_b   1.000
_cell.length_c   1.000
_cell.angle_alpha   90.00
_cell.angle_beta   90.00
_cell.angle_gamma   90.00
#
_symmetry.space_group_name_H-M   'P 1'
#
loop_
_entity.id
_entity.type
_entity.pdbx_description
1 polymer ?
#
loop_
_entity_poly.entity_id
_entity_poly.type
_entity_poly.pdbx_seq_one_letter_code
_entity_poly.pdbx_strand_id
1 'polypeptide(L)'
;PGRLEALATRARRISEALIAENNPLGAKFTRQECDWWIERVIRNEPLWASGPAAFNRDRGKVCLPLWPRRQTPAASSRPGVFLHLYYSDLAPVFAKRLAHISCPFDLYVSTDTAEKADFIRGCLPAAEIRVLENRGRDVWPKLYGFRDVYARHDIVLHLHGKKSPHSAALDEWLEHILDCLVGSADEVNRILSLFDTIPRLGMVKPVTFKAALSAAHWGANREIARELAWRMKIEAPLPDDGKLRFPAGSMFWARRDAIQPLLDLDLRPEHFPPEAGQVDGTVAHAIERMLGVVCKVNGHHILPVSGAGTRLHMMYQKRFTSNGELRAALEAGVFDA
;
A
#
# COMPACT_ATOMS: atom_id res chain seq x y z
N PRO A 1 -13.79 -26.92 20.43
CA PRO A 1 -13.39 -25.51 20.64
C PRO A 1 -13.20 -24.73 19.33
N GLY A 2 -12.15 -25.00 18.52
CA GLY A 2 -11.82 -24.18 17.34
C GLY A 2 -12.84 -24.21 16.18
N ARG A 3 -13.56 -25.33 15.99
CA ARG A 3 -14.62 -25.43 14.94
C ARG A 3 -15.84 -24.56 15.27
N LEU A 4 -16.17 -24.48 16.56
CA LEU A 4 -17.28 -23.70 17.09
C LEU A 4 -16.97 -22.21 17.07
N GLU A 5 -15.73 -21.84 17.40
CA GLU A 5 -15.23 -20.47 17.36
C GLU A 5 -15.13 -19.93 15.93
N ALA A 6 -14.71 -20.78 14.98
CA ALA A 6 -14.75 -20.45 13.56
C ALA A 6 -16.20 -20.30 13.04
N LEU A 7 -17.13 -21.15 13.46
CA LEU A 7 -18.56 -21.01 13.14
C LEU A 7 -19.16 -19.74 13.76
N ALA A 8 -18.82 -19.41 15.00
CA ALA A 8 -19.28 -18.21 15.69
C ALA A 8 -18.74 -16.93 15.05
N THR A 9 -17.46 -16.93 14.66
CA THR A 9 -16.86 -15.80 13.92
C THR A 9 -17.50 -15.62 12.54
N ARG A 10 -17.86 -16.72 11.87
CA ARG A 10 -18.59 -16.69 10.59
C ARG A 10 -20.01 -16.17 10.74
N ALA A 11 -20.74 -16.66 11.74
CA ALA A 11 -22.08 -16.21 12.07
C ALA A 11 -22.09 -14.73 12.49
N ARG A 12 -21.05 -14.28 13.21
CA ARG A 12 -20.89 -12.87 13.60
C ARG A 12 -20.67 -11.97 12.39
N ARG A 13 -19.84 -12.35 11.41
CA ARG A 13 -19.66 -11.58 10.15
C ARG A 13 -20.94 -11.49 9.31
N ILE A 14 -21.73 -12.56 9.28
CA ILE A 14 -23.04 -12.59 8.60
C ILE A 14 -24.05 -11.73 9.36
N SER A 15 -24.08 -11.82 10.68
CA SER A 15 -24.95 -11.02 11.56
C SER A 15 -24.61 -9.53 11.48
N GLU A 16 -23.33 -9.16 11.50
CA GLU A 16 -22.85 -7.79 11.32
C GLU A 16 -23.27 -7.20 9.96
N ALA A 17 -23.32 -8.04 8.92
CA ALA A 17 -23.81 -7.66 7.59
C ALA A 17 -25.35 -7.55 7.49
N LEU A 18 -26.09 -8.25 8.35
CA LEU A 18 -27.56 -8.41 8.21
C LEU A 18 -28.40 -7.68 9.26
N ILE A 19 -27.93 -7.48 10.50
CA ILE A 19 -28.81 -7.22 11.66
C ILE A 19 -28.70 -5.83 12.28
N ALA A 20 -27.66 -5.04 12.05
CA ALA A 20 -27.58 -3.76 12.75
C ALA A 20 -28.62 -2.77 12.20
N GLU A 21 -29.74 -2.62 12.91
CA GLU A 21 -30.81 -1.63 12.66
C GLU A 21 -30.31 -0.18 12.67
N ASN A 22 -29.05 0.05 13.04
CA ASN A 22 -28.32 1.31 12.95
C ASN A 22 -27.03 1.22 12.10
N ASN A 23 -26.94 0.29 11.15
CA ASN A 23 -25.81 0.20 10.22
C ASN A 23 -26.05 1.11 9.00
N PRO A 24 -25.34 2.24 8.86
CA PRO A 24 -25.42 3.07 7.65
C PRO A 24 -24.85 2.37 6.40
N LEU A 25 -24.29 1.15 6.54
CA LEU A 25 -23.62 0.33 5.52
C LEU A 25 -24.38 -0.97 5.18
N GLY A 26 -25.68 -1.04 5.46
CA GLY A 26 -26.51 -2.19 5.09
C GLY A 26 -26.57 -2.37 3.57
N ALA A 27 -25.87 -3.35 3.03
CA ALA A 27 -25.95 -3.70 1.61
C ALA A 27 -27.21 -4.52 1.33
N LYS A 28 -27.94 -4.16 0.26
CA LYS A 28 -29.08 -4.95 -0.24
C LYS A 28 -28.56 -6.03 -1.18
N PHE A 29 -28.64 -7.27 -0.74
CA PHE A 29 -28.25 -8.43 -1.54
C PHE A 29 -29.46 -9.01 -2.27
N THR A 30 -29.25 -9.47 -3.49
CA THR A 30 -30.23 -10.28 -4.20
C THR A 30 -30.30 -11.67 -3.57
N ARG A 31 -31.46 -12.32 -3.71
CA ARG A 31 -31.67 -13.68 -3.19
C ARG A 31 -30.65 -14.67 -3.75
N GLN A 32 -30.27 -14.51 -5.01
CA GLN A 32 -29.27 -15.33 -5.69
C GLN A 32 -27.85 -15.17 -5.09
N GLU A 33 -27.48 -13.95 -4.66
CA GLU A 33 -26.20 -13.70 -3.97
C GLU A 33 -26.18 -14.33 -2.58
N CYS A 34 -27.29 -14.22 -1.84
CA CYS A 34 -27.45 -14.89 -0.54
C CYS A 34 -27.35 -16.42 -0.66
N ASP A 35 -28.05 -17.01 -1.64
CA ASP A 35 -28.06 -18.46 -1.87
C ASP A 35 -26.65 -18.98 -2.24
N TRP A 36 -25.93 -18.23 -3.08
CA TRP A 36 -24.55 -18.53 -3.46
C TRP A 36 -23.58 -18.47 -2.27
N TRP A 37 -23.75 -17.52 -1.35
CA TRP A 37 -22.94 -17.44 -0.12
C TRP A 37 -23.24 -18.56 0.87
N ILE A 38 -24.50 -18.93 1.03
CA ILE A 38 -24.91 -20.04 1.90
C ILE A 38 -24.25 -21.34 1.46
N GLU A 39 -24.26 -21.64 0.16
CA GLU A 39 -23.64 -22.86 -0.39
C GLU A 39 -22.14 -22.92 -0.10
N ARG A 40 -21.41 -21.80 -0.28
CA ARG A 40 -19.96 -21.73 -0.02
C ARG A 40 -19.64 -21.85 1.47
N VAL A 41 -20.45 -21.25 2.33
CA VAL A 41 -20.31 -21.35 3.80
C VAL A 41 -20.50 -22.80 4.25
N ILE A 42 -21.49 -23.50 3.71
CA ILE A 42 -21.74 -24.93 3.98
C ILE A 42 -20.53 -25.78 3.55
N ARG A 43 -19.91 -25.45 2.42
CA ARG A 43 -18.74 -26.15 1.88
C ARG A 43 -17.40 -25.73 2.49
N ASN A 44 -17.41 -24.81 3.47
CA ASN A 44 -16.20 -24.23 4.08
C ASN A 44 -15.25 -23.58 3.04
N GLU A 45 -15.83 -23.05 1.97
CA GLU A 45 -15.12 -22.31 0.94
C GLU A 45 -15.11 -20.80 1.30
N PRO A 46 -14.02 -20.06 1.01
CA PRO A 46 -14.04 -18.61 1.14
C PRO A 46 -15.18 -18.05 0.27
N LEU A 47 -15.87 -17.00 0.74
CA LEU A 47 -16.99 -16.37 0.02
C LEU A 47 -16.61 -15.81 -1.37
N TRP A 48 -15.32 -15.78 -1.69
CA TRP A 48 -14.75 -15.29 -2.94
C TRP A 48 -13.73 -16.31 -3.45
N ALA A 49 -14.00 -16.94 -4.60
CA ALA A 49 -13.01 -17.73 -5.33
C ALA A 49 -12.37 -16.87 -6.41
N SER A 50 -11.39 -16.05 -6.03
CA SER A 50 -10.27 -15.77 -6.94
C SER A 50 -9.12 -16.64 -6.45
N GLY A 51 -9.04 -17.88 -6.96
CA GLY A 51 -7.87 -18.70 -6.71
C GLY A 51 -6.65 -18.06 -7.37
N PRO A 52 -5.44 -18.12 -6.76
CA PRO A 52 -4.20 -17.63 -7.37
C PRO A 52 -3.92 -18.19 -8.78
N ALA A 53 -4.56 -19.30 -9.14
CA ALA A 53 -4.43 -20.00 -10.40
C ALA A 53 -4.94 -19.22 -11.62
N ALA A 54 -5.93 -18.32 -11.46
CA ALA A 54 -6.43 -17.47 -12.54
C ALA A 54 -5.64 -16.16 -12.67
N PHE A 55 -4.78 -15.83 -11.70
CA PHE A 55 -4.00 -14.60 -11.70
C PHE A 55 -2.73 -14.77 -12.55
N ASN A 56 -2.63 -13.99 -13.62
CA ASN A 56 -1.40 -13.94 -14.40
C ASN A 56 -0.28 -13.28 -13.57
N ARG A 57 0.60 -14.12 -13.01
CA ARG A 57 1.73 -13.72 -12.16
C ARG A 57 2.78 -12.90 -12.91
N ASP A 58 2.76 -12.87 -14.24
CA ASP A 58 3.72 -12.10 -15.05
C ASP A 58 3.41 -10.60 -15.06
N ARG A 59 2.16 -10.21 -14.81
CA ARG A 59 1.76 -8.78 -14.82
C ARG A 59 2.34 -7.97 -13.68
N GLY A 60 2.63 -8.61 -12.55
CA GLY A 60 3.31 -7.97 -11.41
C GLY A 60 4.81 -7.76 -11.59
N LYS A 61 5.37 -8.18 -12.74
CA LYS A 61 6.82 -8.24 -12.99
C LYS A 61 7.35 -7.07 -13.80
N VAL A 62 6.49 -6.39 -14.57
CA VAL A 62 6.88 -5.22 -15.38
C VAL A 62 7.36 -4.11 -14.44
N CYS A 63 8.57 -3.63 -14.68
CA CYS A 63 9.18 -2.60 -13.86
C CYS A 63 10.24 -1.81 -14.61
N LEU A 64 10.56 -0.64 -14.06
CA LEU A 64 11.69 0.18 -14.44
C LEU A 64 12.87 -0.15 -13.50
N PRO A 65 13.97 -0.75 -13.99
CA PRO A 65 15.22 -0.71 -13.24
C PRO A 65 15.69 0.75 -13.18
N LEU A 66 15.83 1.29 -11.97
CA LEU A 66 16.29 2.66 -11.78
C LEU A 66 17.67 2.83 -12.41
N TRP A 67 17.90 3.93 -13.13
CA TRP A 67 19.24 4.31 -13.54
C TRP A 67 19.76 5.38 -12.57
N PRO A 68 20.82 5.15 -11.78
CA PRO A 68 21.20 6.07 -10.69
C PRO A 68 21.45 7.52 -11.16
N ARG A 69 21.08 8.51 -10.34
CA ARG A 69 21.36 9.94 -10.56
C ARG A 69 22.18 10.51 -9.40
N ARG A 70 23.46 10.82 -9.64
CA ARG A 70 24.36 11.41 -8.63
C ARG A 70 23.94 12.77 -8.11
N GLN A 71 23.38 13.61 -8.98
CA GLN A 71 22.96 14.95 -8.59
C GLN A 71 21.69 14.86 -7.74
N THR A 72 21.67 15.56 -6.61
CA THR A 72 20.44 15.78 -5.85
C THR A 72 19.52 16.71 -6.65
N PRO A 73 18.24 16.35 -6.89
CA PRO A 73 17.32 17.26 -7.55
C PRO A 73 17.04 18.46 -6.64
N ALA A 74 16.89 19.64 -7.23
CA ALA A 74 16.34 20.78 -6.52
C ALA A 74 14.86 20.46 -6.25
N ALA A 75 14.57 19.90 -5.08
CA ALA A 75 13.22 19.51 -4.75
C ALA A 75 12.36 20.79 -4.64
N SER A 76 11.27 20.84 -5.39
CA SER A 76 10.31 21.95 -5.34
C SER A 76 9.62 22.07 -3.98
N SER A 77 9.55 20.98 -3.23
CA SER A 77 9.11 20.92 -1.83
C SER A 77 9.81 19.81 -1.06
N ARG A 78 9.84 19.92 0.27
CA ARG A 78 10.39 18.89 1.16
C ARG A 78 9.47 17.67 1.18
N PRO A 79 9.96 16.46 0.86
CA PRO A 79 9.14 15.27 0.96
C PRO A 79 8.69 15.00 2.40
N GLY A 80 7.47 14.50 2.56
CA GLY A 80 6.98 13.97 3.84
C GLY A 80 7.20 12.47 3.92
N VAL A 81 7.97 11.99 4.89
CA VAL A 81 8.20 10.56 5.11
C VAL A 81 7.33 10.07 6.26
N PHE A 82 6.40 9.17 5.96
CA PHE A 82 5.46 8.58 6.91
C PHE A 82 5.83 7.12 7.15
N LEU A 83 6.35 6.85 8.34
CA LEU A 83 6.89 5.55 8.74
C LEU A 83 6.08 4.96 9.90
N HIS A 84 5.49 3.78 9.72
CA HIS A 84 4.87 3.05 10.82
C HIS A 84 5.82 1.96 11.37
N LEU A 85 6.14 2.01 12.66
CA LEU A 85 7.00 1.04 13.34
C LEU A 85 6.28 0.38 14.52
N TYR A 86 5.55 -0.70 14.23
CA TYR A 86 5.04 -1.59 15.29
C TYR A 86 6.18 -2.36 15.98
N TYR A 87 7.19 -2.77 15.21
CA TYR A 87 8.43 -3.38 15.72
C TYR A 87 9.51 -2.30 15.83
N SER A 88 9.66 -1.72 17.02
CA SER A 88 10.58 -0.60 17.27
C SER A 88 12.05 -0.93 16.97
N ASP A 89 12.45 -2.19 17.08
CA ASP A 89 13.82 -2.63 16.84
C ASP A 89 14.23 -2.62 15.35
N LEU A 90 13.30 -2.34 14.44
CA LEU A 90 13.61 -2.00 13.05
C LEU A 90 14.06 -0.54 12.88
N ALA A 91 13.92 0.33 13.89
CA ALA A 91 14.29 1.74 13.79
C ALA A 91 15.74 1.99 13.31
N PRO A 92 16.78 1.24 13.76
CA PRO A 92 18.13 1.39 13.23
C PRO A 92 18.25 1.04 11.74
N VAL A 93 17.46 0.08 11.24
CA VAL A 93 17.44 -0.27 9.81
C VAL A 93 16.87 0.88 9.00
N PHE A 94 15.74 1.45 9.44
CA PHE A 94 15.14 2.61 8.79
C PHE A 94 16.01 3.86 8.88
N ALA A 95 16.70 4.10 10.01
CA ALA A 95 17.65 5.21 10.12
C ALA A 95 18.75 5.14 9.04
N LYS A 96 19.32 3.95 8.80
CA LYS A 96 20.31 3.73 7.73
C LYS A 96 19.71 3.98 6.34
N ARG A 97 18.52 3.46 6.07
CA ARG A 97 17.86 3.60 4.76
C ARG A 97 17.43 5.03 4.48
N LEU A 98 16.92 5.74 5.48
CA LEU A 98 16.50 7.15 5.36
C LEU A 98 17.68 8.10 5.15
N ALA A 99 18.89 7.72 5.59
CA ALA A 99 20.12 8.47 5.30
C ALA A 99 20.45 8.54 3.79
N HIS A 100 19.84 7.68 2.96
CA HIS A 100 19.95 7.78 1.50
C HIS A 100 19.15 8.95 0.92
N ILE A 101 18.19 9.54 1.64
CA ILE A 101 17.45 10.71 1.18
C ILE A 101 18.33 11.95 1.38
N SER A 102 19.00 12.40 0.33
CA SER A 102 19.99 13.49 0.42
C SER A 102 19.39 14.89 0.53
N CYS A 103 18.13 15.08 0.11
CA CYS A 103 17.42 16.35 0.28
C CYS A 103 16.79 16.46 1.67
N PRO A 104 16.56 17.67 2.21
CA PRO A 104 15.79 17.85 3.43
C PRO A 104 14.37 17.25 3.29
N PHE A 105 13.93 16.51 4.30
CA PHE A 105 12.60 15.90 4.39
C PHE A 105 12.07 16.00 5.82
N ASP A 106 10.76 15.93 5.97
CA ASP A 106 10.10 15.88 7.28
C ASP A 106 9.70 14.43 7.58
N LEU A 107 9.98 13.97 8.81
CA LEU A 107 9.82 12.58 9.21
C LEU A 107 8.73 12.42 10.27
N TYR A 108 7.73 11.62 9.94
CA TYR A 108 6.58 11.32 10.80
C TYR A 108 6.57 9.83 11.10
N VAL A 109 6.64 9.47 12.38
CA VAL A 109 6.72 8.07 12.81
C VAL A 109 5.57 7.71 13.73
N SER A 110 4.81 6.68 13.40
CA SER A 110 3.82 6.10 14.33
C SER A 110 4.31 4.81 14.98
N THR A 111 3.90 4.59 16.22
CA THR A 111 4.05 3.34 16.98
C THR A 111 2.89 3.20 17.97
N ASP A 112 2.84 2.13 18.75
CA ASP A 112 1.68 1.77 19.60
C ASP A 112 1.93 1.90 21.12
N THR A 113 3.16 2.12 21.57
CA THR A 113 3.45 2.36 23.00
C THR A 113 4.48 3.47 23.21
N ALA A 114 4.47 4.07 24.41
CA ALA A 114 5.43 5.11 24.78
C ALA A 114 6.87 4.58 24.83
N GLU A 115 7.07 3.36 25.32
CA GLU A 115 8.40 2.72 25.42
C GLU A 115 9.00 2.51 24.02
N LYS A 116 8.18 2.06 23.07
CA LYS A 116 8.60 1.95 21.66
C LYS A 116 8.93 3.31 21.07
N ALA A 117 8.12 4.33 21.36
CA ALA A 117 8.36 5.70 20.89
C ALA A 117 9.69 6.25 21.41
N ASP A 118 10.02 6.02 22.67
CA ASP A 118 11.28 6.45 23.28
C ASP A 118 12.48 5.75 22.64
N PHE A 119 12.39 4.44 22.40
CA PHE A 119 13.42 3.70 21.67
C PHE A 119 13.61 4.26 20.26
N ILE A 120 12.51 4.48 19.53
CA ILE A 120 12.56 5.01 18.17
C ILE A 120 13.16 6.41 18.13
N ARG A 121 12.85 7.27 19.11
CA ARG A 121 13.42 8.62 19.22
C ARG A 121 14.93 8.60 19.36
N GLY A 122 15.48 7.60 20.06
CA GLY A 122 16.93 7.40 20.16
C GLY A 122 17.59 7.09 18.81
N CYS A 123 16.88 6.43 17.89
CA CYS A 123 17.39 6.12 16.54
C CYS A 123 17.08 7.19 15.49
N LEU A 124 15.94 7.88 15.64
CA LEU A 124 15.38 8.86 14.69
C LEU A 124 15.05 10.16 15.44
N PRO A 125 16.06 10.93 15.89
CA PRO A 125 15.83 12.08 16.78
C PRO A 125 15.09 13.26 16.12
N ALA A 126 15.11 13.34 14.79
CA ALA A 126 14.41 14.38 14.03
C ALA A 126 12.93 14.02 13.71
N ALA A 127 12.46 12.84 14.13
CA ALA A 127 11.11 12.40 13.84
C ALA A 127 10.07 13.07 14.75
N GLU A 128 8.95 13.49 14.16
CA GLU A 128 7.71 13.70 14.90
C GLU A 128 7.08 12.32 15.16
N ILE A 129 7.06 11.89 16.43
CA ILE A 129 6.60 10.56 16.82
C ILE A 129 5.21 10.64 17.45
N ARG A 130 4.27 9.83 16.97
CA ARG A 130 2.92 9.69 17.55
C ARG A 130 2.67 8.26 18.02
N VAL A 131 2.21 8.12 19.26
CA VAL A 131 1.71 6.86 19.81
C VAL A 131 0.24 6.75 19.48
N LEU A 132 -0.13 5.71 18.74
CA LEU A 132 -1.44 5.52 18.13
C LEU A 132 -1.92 4.08 18.39
N GLU A 133 -3.24 3.89 18.50
CA GLU A 133 -3.78 2.54 18.69
C GLU A 133 -3.35 1.58 17.57
N ASN A 134 -3.06 0.32 17.92
CA ASN A 134 -2.74 -0.72 16.96
C ASN A 134 -4.01 -1.16 16.20
N ARG A 135 -4.47 -0.30 15.29
CA ARG A 135 -5.67 -0.44 14.46
C ARG A 135 -5.32 -0.18 13.01
N GLY A 136 -5.87 -0.99 12.12
CA GLY A 136 -5.69 -0.78 10.67
C GLY A 136 -4.26 -0.97 10.19
N ARG A 137 -3.44 -1.71 10.96
CA ARG A 137 -2.04 -2.03 10.67
C ARG A 137 -1.22 -0.78 10.41
N ASP A 138 -0.50 -0.73 9.31
CA ASP A 138 0.23 0.44 8.87
C ASP A 138 -0.67 1.47 8.18
N VAL A 139 -1.83 1.09 7.66
CA VAL A 139 -2.68 1.95 6.82
C VAL A 139 -3.27 3.09 7.63
N TRP A 140 -3.92 2.78 8.75
CA TRP A 140 -4.57 3.83 9.54
C TRP A 140 -3.57 4.82 10.17
N PRO A 141 -2.49 4.36 10.86
CA PRO A 141 -1.51 5.25 11.45
C PRO A 141 -0.82 6.16 10.43
N LYS A 142 -0.54 5.67 9.21
CA LYS A 142 0.10 6.47 8.16
C LYS A 142 -0.86 7.48 7.52
N LEU A 143 -2.03 7.04 7.08
CA LEU A 143 -2.95 7.89 6.31
C LEU A 143 -3.74 8.87 7.16
N TYR A 144 -4.21 8.44 8.34
CA TYR A 144 -5.14 9.22 9.15
C TYR A 144 -4.51 9.69 10.47
N GLY A 145 -3.55 8.93 11.02
CA GLY A 145 -2.81 9.31 12.22
C GLY A 145 -1.95 10.58 12.06
N PHE A 146 -1.65 10.98 10.81
CA PHE A 146 -0.89 12.18 10.46
C PHE A 146 -1.60 13.08 9.43
N ARG A 147 -2.94 13.00 9.33
CA ARG A 147 -3.72 13.74 8.32
C ARG A 147 -3.43 15.25 8.29
N ASP A 148 -3.15 15.84 9.45
CA ASP A 148 -2.93 17.27 9.67
C ASP A 148 -1.62 17.80 9.07
N VAL A 149 -0.66 16.92 8.77
CA VAL A 149 0.63 17.31 8.20
C VAL A 149 0.75 17.03 6.70
N TYR A 150 -0.14 16.24 6.10
CA TYR A 150 -0.08 15.90 4.67
C TYR A 150 -0.08 17.11 3.74
N ALA A 151 -0.86 18.15 4.07
CA ALA A 151 -0.97 19.35 3.25
C ALA A 151 0.36 20.14 3.15
N ARG A 152 1.35 19.83 4.00
CA ARG A 152 2.69 20.45 3.97
C ARG A 152 3.60 19.85 2.88
N HIS A 153 3.19 18.74 2.26
CA HIS A 153 4.04 17.97 1.34
C HIS A 153 3.32 17.68 0.03
N ASP A 154 4.01 17.96 -1.09
CA ASP A 154 3.52 17.55 -2.42
C ASP A 154 3.89 16.10 -2.72
N ILE A 155 5.06 15.67 -2.24
CA ILE A 155 5.58 14.31 -2.40
C ILE A 155 5.67 13.65 -1.04
N VAL A 156 5.15 12.44 -0.94
CA VAL A 156 5.14 11.65 0.29
C VAL A 156 5.77 10.28 0.06
N LEU A 157 6.45 9.76 1.07
CA LEU A 157 6.97 8.41 1.13
C LEU A 157 6.29 7.66 2.27
N HIS A 158 5.60 6.57 1.94
CA HIS A 158 5.02 5.66 2.92
C HIS A 158 5.91 4.44 3.13
N LEU A 159 6.30 4.20 4.38
CA LEU A 159 7.11 3.06 4.80
C LEU A 159 6.47 2.39 6.01
N HIS A 160 6.73 1.11 6.23
CA HIS A 160 6.43 0.47 7.51
C HIS A 160 7.39 -0.67 7.83
N GLY A 161 7.59 -0.91 9.12
CA GLY A 161 8.32 -2.04 9.65
C GLY A 161 7.37 -3.19 9.96
N LYS A 162 7.42 -4.24 9.14
CA LYS A 162 6.72 -5.50 9.40
C LYS A 162 7.73 -6.62 9.52
N LYS A 163 7.61 -7.41 10.58
CA LYS A 163 8.33 -8.66 10.74
C LYS A 163 7.43 -9.84 10.46
N SER A 164 8.03 -10.91 9.99
CA SER A 164 7.37 -12.20 9.86
C SER A 164 8.14 -13.24 10.67
N PRO A 165 7.78 -13.48 11.95
CA PRO A 165 8.55 -14.29 12.90
C PRO A 165 8.87 -15.72 12.43
N HIS A 166 8.21 -16.20 11.38
CA HIS A 166 8.29 -17.57 10.89
C HIS A 166 8.61 -17.67 9.39
N SER A 167 9.12 -16.62 8.73
CA SER A 167 9.44 -16.70 7.30
C SER A 167 10.59 -15.78 6.88
N ALA A 168 11.77 -16.38 6.67
CA ALA A 168 12.94 -15.68 6.10
C ALA A 168 12.64 -15.05 4.73
N ALA A 169 11.77 -15.67 3.93
CA ALA A 169 11.34 -15.14 2.63
C ALA A 169 10.56 -13.81 2.74
N LEU A 170 9.96 -13.51 3.89
CA LEU A 170 9.26 -12.24 4.13
C LEU A 170 10.20 -11.16 4.67
N ASP A 171 11.34 -11.54 5.27
CA ASP A 171 12.41 -10.59 5.60
C ASP A 171 13.12 -10.11 4.32
N GLU A 172 13.38 -11.03 3.38
CA GLU A 172 13.84 -10.67 2.02
C GLU A 172 12.87 -9.73 1.29
N TRP A 173 11.56 -9.84 1.60
CA TRP A 173 10.56 -8.94 1.01
C TRP A 173 10.69 -7.51 1.54
N LEU A 174 10.93 -7.32 2.84
CA LEU A 174 11.17 -5.98 3.39
C LEU A 174 12.40 -5.35 2.75
N GLU A 175 13.53 -6.08 2.73
CA GLU A 175 14.77 -5.59 2.13
C GLU A 175 14.58 -5.26 0.64
N HIS A 176 13.88 -6.11 -0.12
CA HIS A 176 13.55 -5.85 -1.53
C HIS A 176 12.76 -4.55 -1.71
N ILE A 177 11.76 -4.28 -0.87
CA ILE A 177 10.98 -3.04 -0.95
C ILE A 177 11.88 -1.84 -0.66
N LEU A 178 12.72 -1.92 0.37
CA LEU A 178 13.62 -0.85 0.76
C LEU A 178 14.66 -0.60 -0.34
N ASP A 179 15.20 -1.63 -0.98
CA ASP A 179 16.10 -1.50 -2.14
C ASP A 179 15.42 -0.80 -3.33
N CYS A 180 14.12 -1.03 -3.55
CA CYS A 180 13.38 -0.38 -4.63
C CYS A 180 13.07 1.09 -4.36
N LEU A 181 12.83 1.48 -3.10
CA LEU A 181 12.31 2.81 -2.75
C LEU A 181 13.37 3.74 -2.14
N VAL A 182 14.34 3.18 -1.42
CA VAL A 182 15.39 3.86 -0.64
C VAL A 182 16.70 3.07 -0.69
N GLY A 183 17.03 2.49 -1.85
CA GLY A 183 18.19 1.60 -2.04
C GLY A 183 19.54 2.32 -1.90
N SER A 184 19.68 3.47 -2.56
CA SER A 184 20.86 4.34 -2.50
C SER A 184 20.48 5.79 -2.71
N ALA A 185 21.39 6.72 -2.37
CA ALA A 185 21.17 8.15 -2.58
C ALA A 185 20.89 8.49 -4.05
N ASP A 186 21.63 7.89 -4.96
CA ASP A 186 21.48 8.15 -6.40
C ASP A 186 20.13 7.63 -6.96
N GLU A 187 19.61 6.52 -6.40
CA GLU A 187 18.31 5.98 -6.78
C GLU A 187 17.16 6.83 -6.22
N VAL A 188 17.26 7.30 -4.98
CA VAL A 188 16.29 8.23 -4.39
C VAL A 188 16.28 9.54 -5.17
N ASN A 189 17.47 10.09 -5.48
CA ASN A 189 17.62 11.28 -6.32
C ASN A 189 16.98 11.10 -7.70
N ARG A 190 17.01 9.88 -8.26
CA ARG A 190 16.25 9.58 -9.46
C ARG A 190 14.75 9.63 -9.20
N ILE A 191 14.22 8.91 -8.22
CA ILE A 191 12.77 8.88 -7.96
C ILE A 191 12.22 10.30 -7.82
N LEU A 192 12.88 11.15 -7.03
CA LEU A 192 12.50 12.55 -6.85
C LEU A 192 12.57 13.36 -8.15
N SER A 193 13.62 13.16 -8.96
CA SER A 193 13.73 13.79 -10.29
C SER A 193 12.62 13.35 -11.26
N LEU A 194 12.10 12.13 -11.14
CA LEU A 194 10.97 11.68 -11.95
C LEU A 194 9.67 12.39 -11.56
N PHE A 195 9.42 12.60 -10.27
CA PHE A 195 8.26 13.38 -9.81
C PHE A 195 8.31 14.84 -10.28
N ASP A 196 9.51 15.43 -10.33
CA ASP A 196 9.71 16.80 -10.79
C ASP A 196 9.48 16.94 -12.31
N THR A 197 10.00 15.99 -13.09
CA THR A 197 9.99 16.09 -14.57
C THR A 197 8.79 15.43 -15.26
N ILE A 198 8.02 14.60 -14.55
CA ILE A 198 6.85 13.89 -15.09
C ILE A 198 5.61 14.32 -14.28
N PRO A 199 4.88 15.36 -14.71
CA PRO A 199 3.77 15.93 -13.92
C PRO A 199 2.70 14.92 -13.52
N ARG A 200 2.35 14.00 -14.42
CA ARG A 200 1.34 12.96 -14.18
C ARG A 200 1.88 11.71 -13.48
N LEU A 201 3.15 11.64 -13.11
CA LEU A 201 3.62 10.56 -12.23
C LEU A 201 3.02 10.77 -10.82
N GLY A 202 2.14 9.86 -10.42
CA GLY A 202 1.44 9.95 -9.13
C GLY A 202 1.95 8.98 -8.09
N MET A 203 2.50 7.83 -8.50
CA MET A 203 2.98 6.83 -7.56
C MET A 203 4.20 6.08 -8.10
N VAL A 204 5.22 5.89 -7.26
CA VAL A 204 6.34 4.98 -7.50
C VAL A 204 6.26 3.88 -6.46
N LYS A 205 6.16 2.63 -6.92
CA LYS A 205 5.99 1.44 -6.06
C LYS A 205 7.09 0.42 -6.33
N PRO A 206 7.43 -0.46 -5.38
CA PRO A 206 8.30 -1.58 -5.67
C PRO A 206 7.65 -2.53 -6.70
N VAL A 207 8.46 -3.12 -7.55
CA VAL A 207 8.05 -4.28 -8.34
C VAL A 207 7.62 -5.40 -7.41
N THR A 208 6.55 -6.11 -7.76
CA THR A 208 5.94 -7.06 -6.84
C THR A 208 6.90 -8.21 -6.56
N PHE A 209 7.19 -8.43 -5.28
CA PHE A 209 8.06 -9.51 -4.83
C PHE A 209 7.39 -10.88 -5.07
N LYS A 210 8.19 -11.91 -5.35
CA LYS A 210 7.70 -13.23 -5.78
C LYS A 210 6.69 -13.84 -4.80
N ALA A 211 6.92 -13.69 -3.49
CA ALA A 211 6.04 -14.18 -2.44
C ALA A 211 4.68 -13.46 -2.39
N ALA A 212 4.62 -12.21 -2.85
CA ALA A 212 3.41 -11.39 -2.82
C ALA A 212 2.55 -11.50 -4.10
N LEU A 213 3.09 -12.08 -5.19
CA LEU A 213 2.39 -12.18 -6.48
C LEU A 213 1.05 -12.89 -6.39
N SER A 214 0.92 -13.92 -5.55
CA SER A 214 -0.33 -14.67 -5.38
C SER A 214 -1.38 -13.92 -4.56
N ALA A 215 -1.00 -12.87 -3.83
CA ALA A 215 -1.91 -12.03 -3.04
C ALA A 215 -2.29 -10.72 -3.77
N ALA A 216 -1.73 -10.48 -4.96
CA ALA A 216 -1.92 -9.25 -5.74
C ALA A 216 -3.26 -9.22 -6.52
N HIS A 217 -4.34 -9.68 -5.89
CA HIS A 217 -5.70 -9.71 -6.44
C HIS A 217 -6.68 -9.10 -5.43
N TRP A 218 -7.91 -8.79 -5.83
CA TRP A 218 -8.94 -8.23 -4.96
C TRP A 218 -9.30 -9.14 -3.80
N GLY A 219 -9.56 -10.43 -4.08
CA GLY A 219 -10.00 -11.38 -3.06
C GLY A 219 -11.24 -10.88 -2.33
N ALA A 220 -11.27 -11.00 -1.01
CA ALA A 220 -12.39 -10.55 -0.18
C ALA A 220 -12.52 -9.01 -0.08
N ASN A 221 -11.56 -8.25 -0.61
CA ASN A 221 -11.53 -6.79 -0.47
C ASN A 221 -12.38 -6.06 -1.51
N ARG A 222 -12.86 -6.74 -2.56
CA ARG A 222 -13.55 -6.06 -3.68
C ARG A 222 -14.77 -5.27 -3.23
N GLU A 223 -15.59 -5.83 -2.34
CA GLU A 223 -16.81 -5.15 -1.91
C GLU A 223 -16.54 -4.00 -0.95
N ILE A 224 -15.60 -4.17 -0.01
CA ILE A 224 -15.14 -3.07 0.84
C ILE A 224 -14.60 -1.95 -0.06
N ALA A 225 -13.86 -2.29 -1.11
CA ALA A 225 -13.36 -1.34 -2.09
C ALA A 225 -14.46 -0.64 -2.90
N ARG A 226 -15.58 -1.32 -3.23
CA ARG A 226 -16.73 -0.68 -3.88
C ARG A 226 -17.37 0.37 -2.98
N GLU A 227 -17.52 0.05 -1.70
CA GLU A 227 -18.03 1.01 -0.71
C GLU A 227 -17.10 2.22 -0.58
N LEU A 228 -15.79 1.99 -0.46
CA LEU A 228 -14.79 3.06 -0.43
C LEU A 228 -14.83 3.91 -1.71
N ALA A 229 -14.93 3.29 -2.89
CA ALA A 229 -15.06 3.97 -4.17
C ALA A 229 -16.32 4.86 -4.22
N TRP A 230 -17.46 4.35 -3.74
CA TRP A 230 -18.69 5.12 -3.65
C TRP A 230 -18.55 6.35 -2.73
N ARG A 231 -17.94 6.19 -1.55
CA ARG A 231 -17.66 7.30 -0.63
C ARG A 231 -16.75 8.37 -1.23
N MET A 232 -15.77 7.94 -2.02
CA MET A 232 -14.86 8.81 -2.78
C MET A 232 -15.49 9.37 -4.06
N LYS A 233 -16.75 9.04 -4.37
CA LYS A 233 -17.46 9.44 -5.60
C LYS A 233 -16.74 8.99 -6.88
N ILE A 234 -16.11 7.83 -6.82
CA ILE A 234 -15.49 7.19 -7.99
C ILE A 234 -16.60 6.47 -8.76
N GLU A 235 -17.00 7.03 -9.89
CA GLU A 235 -18.06 6.48 -10.74
C GLU A 235 -17.58 5.32 -11.62
N ALA A 236 -16.28 5.29 -11.94
CA ALA A 236 -15.69 4.25 -12.79
C ALA A 236 -15.75 2.88 -12.10
N PRO A 237 -16.04 1.80 -12.84
CA PRO A 237 -16.02 0.45 -12.29
C PRO A 237 -14.61 0.10 -11.79
N LEU A 238 -14.54 -0.61 -10.66
CA LEU A 238 -13.27 -1.14 -10.17
C LEU A 238 -12.62 -2.06 -11.21
N PRO A 239 -11.30 -1.98 -11.42
CA PRO A 239 -10.61 -2.85 -12.36
C PRO A 239 -10.75 -4.31 -11.95
N ASP A 240 -10.76 -5.23 -12.90
CA ASP A 240 -10.64 -6.66 -12.59
C ASP A 240 -9.22 -6.99 -12.11
N ASP A 241 -9.04 -8.18 -11.51
CA ASP A 241 -7.75 -8.61 -10.94
C ASP A 241 -6.59 -8.46 -11.93
N GLY A 242 -6.82 -8.76 -13.20
CA GLY A 242 -5.80 -8.63 -14.25
C GLY A 242 -5.31 -7.20 -14.49
N LYS A 243 -6.11 -6.18 -14.14
CA LYS A 243 -5.80 -4.75 -14.30
C LYS A 243 -5.54 -4.05 -12.96
N LEU A 244 -5.73 -4.75 -11.84
CA LEU A 244 -5.44 -4.22 -10.52
C LEU A 244 -3.93 -3.99 -10.36
N ARG A 245 -3.54 -2.76 -10.05
CA ARG A 245 -2.16 -2.36 -9.78
C ARG A 245 -2.15 -1.56 -8.50
N PHE A 246 -1.33 -1.97 -7.54
CA PHE A 246 -1.22 -1.32 -6.23
C PHE A 246 0.14 -1.65 -5.58
N PRO A 247 0.59 -0.87 -4.59
CA PRO A 247 1.81 -1.17 -3.84
C PRO A 247 1.53 -2.30 -2.85
N ALA A 248 1.67 -3.55 -3.29
CA ALA A 248 1.57 -4.71 -2.41
C ALA A 248 2.63 -4.61 -1.29
N GLY A 249 2.18 -4.58 -0.05
CA GLY A 249 2.99 -4.22 1.12
C GLY A 249 2.91 -2.74 1.48
N SER A 250 1.97 -1.96 0.94
CA SER A 250 1.60 -0.58 1.34
C SER A 250 2.76 0.41 1.53
N MET A 251 3.87 0.21 0.82
CA MET A 251 5.04 1.09 0.80
C MET A 251 5.30 1.62 -0.60
N PHE A 252 5.42 2.94 -0.73
CA PHE A 252 5.48 3.64 -2.01
C PHE A 252 5.87 5.10 -1.82
N TRP A 253 6.37 5.73 -2.87
CA TRP A 253 6.35 7.18 -3.02
C TRP A 253 5.08 7.60 -3.76
N ALA A 254 4.50 8.73 -3.42
CA ALA A 254 3.37 9.30 -4.16
C ALA A 254 3.40 10.82 -4.20
N ARG A 255 2.78 11.39 -5.22
CA ARG A 255 2.25 12.75 -5.16
C ARG A 255 1.04 12.74 -4.25
N ARG A 256 0.95 13.66 -3.30
CA ARG A 256 -0.14 13.74 -2.32
C ARG A 256 -1.52 13.80 -2.99
N ASP A 257 -1.62 14.59 -4.07
CA ASP A 257 -2.85 14.69 -4.88
C ASP A 257 -3.28 13.35 -5.52
N ALA A 258 -2.35 12.45 -5.82
CA ALA A 258 -2.65 11.14 -6.40
C ALA A 258 -3.35 10.19 -5.41
N ILE A 259 -3.29 10.47 -4.11
CA ILE A 259 -3.95 9.69 -3.05
C ILE A 259 -4.97 10.50 -2.25
N GLN A 260 -5.25 11.75 -2.65
CA GLN A 260 -6.09 12.68 -1.90
C GLN A 260 -7.48 12.13 -1.56
N PRO A 261 -8.21 11.44 -2.48
CA PRO A 261 -9.51 10.88 -2.15
C PRO A 261 -9.49 9.90 -0.96
N LEU A 262 -8.39 9.17 -0.75
CA LEU A 262 -8.26 8.30 0.43
C LEU A 262 -8.01 9.10 1.70
N LEU A 263 -7.22 10.18 1.63
CA LEU A 263 -7.00 11.06 2.77
C LEU A 263 -8.30 11.76 3.19
N ASP A 264 -9.13 12.14 2.22
CA ASP A 264 -10.41 12.84 2.43
C ASP A 264 -11.51 11.97 3.05
N LEU A 265 -11.35 10.64 3.06
CA LEU A 265 -12.29 9.75 3.75
C LEU A 265 -12.32 9.96 5.26
N ASP A 266 -11.27 10.57 5.83
CA ASP A 266 -11.12 10.89 7.26
C ASP A 266 -11.51 9.72 8.19
N LEU A 267 -11.01 8.52 7.88
CA LEU A 267 -11.38 7.33 8.61
C LEU A 267 -10.74 7.34 10.02
N ARG A 268 -11.60 7.16 11.01
CA ARG A 268 -11.25 6.96 12.42
C ARG A 268 -10.82 5.51 12.74
N PRO A 269 -10.09 5.26 13.84
CA PRO A 269 -9.64 3.92 14.23
C PRO A 269 -10.76 2.89 14.31
N GLU A 270 -11.96 3.30 14.72
CA GLU A 270 -13.10 2.40 14.96
C GLU A 270 -13.65 1.80 13.66
N HIS A 271 -13.38 2.43 12.50
CA HIS A 271 -13.69 1.86 11.19
C HIS A 271 -12.77 0.70 10.81
N PHE A 272 -11.69 0.48 11.56
CA PHE A 272 -10.79 -0.65 11.38
C PHE A 272 -11.11 -1.72 12.45
N PRO A 273 -11.33 -2.98 12.05
CA PRO A 273 -11.58 -4.04 13.02
C PRO A 273 -10.40 -4.20 13.98
N PRO A 274 -10.62 -4.69 15.21
CA PRO A 274 -9.52 -4.97 16.13
C PRO A 274 -8.55 -5.97 15.50
N GLU A 275 -7.24 -5.78 15.70
CA GLU A 275 -6.25 -6.71 15.16
C GLU A 275 -6.36 -8.08 15.86
N ALA A 276 -6.65 -9.12 15.07
CA ALA A 276 -6.82 -10.50 15.51
C ALA A 276 -6.11 -11.48 14.56
N GLY A 277 -5.07 -11.01 13.85
CA GLY A 277 -4.30 -11.83 12.90
C GLY A 277 -4.99 -12.03 11.54
N GLN A 278 -5.91 -11.15 11.15
CA GLN A 278 -6.57 -11.20 9.84
C GLN A 278 -5.53 -11.16 8.71
N VAL A 279 -5.70 -11.99 7.69
CA VAL A 279 -4.75 -12.09 6.57
C VAL A 279 -5.26 -11.44 5.27
N ASP A 280 -6.55 -11.16 5.18
CA ASP A 280 -7.20 -10.49 4.05
C ASP A 280 -8.60 -9.98 4.44
N GLY A 281 -9.26 -9.20 3.58
CA GLY A 281 -10.68 -8.85 3.73
C GLY A 281 -10.97 -7.83 4.82
N THR A 282 -10.08 -6.87 5.02
CA THR A 282 -10.26 -5.77 5.99
C THR A 282 -10.21 -4.42 5.29
N VAL A 283 -10.70 -3.37 5.95
CA VAL A 283 -10.61 -1.99 5.44
C VAL A 283 -9.17 -1.60 5.09
N ALA A 284 -8.18 -2.02 5.89
CA ALA A 284 -6.77 -1.78 5.59
C ALA A 284 -6.32 -2.44 4.27
N HIS A 285 -6.67 -3.71 4.04
CA HIS A 285 -6.32 -4.42 2.81
C HIS A 285 -7.08 -3.89 1.58
N ALA A 286 -8.31 -3.40 1.76
CA ALA A 286 -9.08 -2.73 0.71
C ALA A 286 -8.46 -1.38 0.34
N ILE A 287 -8.09 -0.56 1.33
CA ILE A 287 -7.39 0.72 1.11
C ILE A 287 -6.06 0.49 0.40
N GLU A 288 -5.28 -0.52 0.80
CA GLU A 288 -4.02 -0.88 0.14
C GLU A 288 -4.20 -1.08 -1.37
N ARG A 289 -5.25 -1.80 -1.78
CA ARG A 289 -5.58 -2.02 -3.20
C ARG A 289 -6.12 -0.76 -3.87
N MET A 290 -6.93 0.01 -3.15
CA MET A 290 -7.50 1.28 -3.63
C MET A 290 -6.45 2.35 -3.87
N LEU A 291 -5.27 2.30 -3.23
CA LEU A 291 -4.17 3.24 -3.48
C LEU A 291 -3.87 3.41 -4.98
N GLY A 292 -3.77 2.28 -5.70
CA GLY A 292 -3.52 2.35 -7.13
C GLY A 292 -4.75 2.69 -7.97
N VAL A 293 -5.95 2.30 -7.53
CA VAL A 293 -7.20 2.72 -8.18
C VAL A 293 -7.36 4.23 -8.12
N VAL A 294 -7.17 4.82 -6.95
CA VAL A 294 -7.30 6.26 -6.72
C VAL A 294 -6.24 7.04 -7.49
N CYS A 295 -4.99 6.58 -7.48
CA CYS A 295 -3.92 7.16 -8.31
C CYS A 295 -4.35 7.25 -9.79
N LYS A 296 -4.89 6.17 -10.33
CA LYS A 296 -5.35 6.09 -11.73
C LYS A 296 -6.54 6.98 -12.02
N VAL A 297 -7.57 6.94 -11.16
CA VAL A 297 -8.79 7.73 -11.32
C VAL A 297 -8.50 9.23 -11.27
N ASN A 298 -7.51 9.64 -10.48
CA ASN A 298 -7.02 11.03 -10.45
C ASN A 298 -6.15 11.41 -11.66
N GLY A 299 -6.11 10.58 -12.70
CA GLY A 299 -5.38 10.86 -13.94
C GLY A 299 -3.87 10.73 -13.85
N HIS A 300 -3.37 10.04 -12.81
CA HIS A 300 -1.94 9.80 -12.62
C HIS A 300 -1.49 8.40 -13.04
N HIS A 301 -0.20 8.30 -13.34
CA HIS A 301 0.49 7.05 -13.64
C HIS A 301 1.13 6.44 -12.40
N ILE A 302 1.19 5.11 -12.41
CA ILE A 302 1.90 4.30 -11.41
C ILE A 302 3.15 3.74 -12.10
N LEU A 303 4.30 3.91 -11.46
CA LEU A 303 5.58 3.41 -11.94
C LEU A 303 6.11 2.33 -10.98
N PRO A 304 6.04 1.05 -11.36
CA PRO A 304 6.74 -0.01 -10.65
C PRO A 304 8.25 0.12 -10.91
N VAL A 305 9.05 0.14 -9.87
CA VAL A 305 10.51 0.26 -9.95
C VAL A 305 11.22 -0.92 -9.33
N SER A 306 12.47 -1.11 -9.74
CA SER A 306 13.40 -1.99 -9.09
C SER A 306 14.77 -1.33 -8.92
N GLY A 307 15.55 -1.79 -7.94
CA GLY A 307 16.92 -1.31 -7.75
C GLY A 307 17.79 -1.57 -8.99
N ALA A 308 18.72 -0.67 -9.29
CA ALA A 308 19.52 -0.64 -10.51
C ALA A 308 20.28 -1.96 -10.79
N GLY A 309 20.71 -2.65 -9.74
CA GLY A 309 21.46 -3.90 -9.81
C GLY A 309 20.62 -5.18 -9.80
N THR A 310 19.29 -5.10 -9.69
CA THR A 310 18.48 -6.31 -9.50
C THR A 310 18.41 -7.16 -10.76
N ARG A 311 18.50 -8.48 -10.55
CA ARG A 311 18.19 -9.50 -11.57
C ARG A 311 16.75 -10.00 -11.50
N LEU A 312 15.95 -9.45 -10.58
CA LEU A 312 14.54 -9.81 -10.49
C LEU A 312 13.80 -9.35 -11.75
N HIS A 313 13.02 -10.28 -12.32
CA HIS A 313 12.15 -10.04 -13.49
C HIS A 313 12.87 -9.44 -14.71
N MET A 314 14.13 -9.78 -14.97
CA MET A 314 14.94 -9.20 -16.07
C MET A 314 14.23 -9.11 -17.41
N MET A 315 13.48 -10.14 -17.82
CA MET A 315 12.75 -10.16 -19.10
C MET A 315 11.59 -9.15 -19.17
N TYR A 316 11.14 -8.65 -18.02
CA TYR A 316 10.03 -7.69 -17.88
C TYR A 316 10.51 -6.26 -17.59
N GLN A 317 11.83 -6.07 -17.40
CA GLN A 317 12.41 -4.76 -17.17
C GLN A 317 12.32 -3.89 -18.44
N LYS A 318 11.80 -2.67 -18.28
CA LYS A 318 11.71 -1.67 -19.34
C LYS A 318 12.77 -0.61 -19.09
N ARG A 319 13.72 -0.44 -20.01
CA ARG A 319 14.82 0.53 -19.87
C ARG A 319 14.56 1.74 -20.75
N PHE A 320 14.90 2.91 -20.23
CA PHE A 320 14.79 4.19 -20.92
C PHE A 320 16.08 4.97 -20.72
N THR A 321 16.43 5.81 -21.68
CA THR A 321 17.66 6.60 -21.64
C THR A 321 17.42 8.03 -21.14
N SER A 322 16.16 8.48 -21.14
CA SER A 322 15.76 9.80 -20.64
C SER A 322 14.42 9.79 -19.92
N ASN A 323 14.17 10.82 -19.09
CA ASN A 323 12.88 11.02 -18.44
C ASN A 323 11.75 11.28 -19.46
N GLY A 324 12.09 11.89 -20.62
CA GLY A 324 11.13 12.14 -21.70
C GLY A 324 10.62 10.86 -22.36
N GLU A 325 11.51 9.90 -22.64
CA GLU A 325 11.13 8.57 -23.13
C GLU A 325 10.27 7.82 -22.11
N LEU A 326 10.66 7.86 -20.83
CA LEU A 326 9.88 7.24 -19.76
C LEU A 326 8.48 7.87 -19.65
N ARG A 327 8.37 9.19 -19.76
CA ARG A 327 7.09 9.89 -19.78
C ARG A 327 6.21 9.41 -20.93
N ALA A 328 6.73 9.36 -22.16
CA ALA A 328 5.98 8.88 -23.32
C ALA A 328 5.52 7.43 -23.13
N ALA A 329 6.33 6.59 -22.51
CA ALA A 329 5.97 5.19 -22.20
C ALA A 329 4.86 5.08 -21.13
N LEU A 330 4.88 5.95 -20.11
CA LEU A 330 3.81 6.03 -19.11
C LEU A 330 2.49 6.49 -19.75
N GLU A 331 2.54 7.50 -20.62
CA GLU A 331 1.37 8.00 -21.38
C GLU A 331 0.81 6.93 -22.33
N ALA A 332 1.68 6.11 -22.93
CA ALA A 332 1.30 4.97 -23.78
C ALA A 332 0.83 3.72 -22.99
N GLY A 333 0.81 3.77 -21.65
CA GLY A 333 0.34 2.65 -20.82
C GLY A 333 1.29 1.45 -20.77
N VAL A 334 2.60 1.62 -21.04
CA VAL A 334 3.58 0.52 -21.04
C VAL A 334 3.63 -0.24 -19.71
N PHE A 335 3.37 0.45 -18.60
CA PHE A 335 3.36 -0.12 -17.25
C PHE A 335 1.98 -0.58 -16.78
N ASP A 336 0.96 -0.49 -17.65
CA ASP A 336 -0.43 -0.84 -17.34
C ASP A 336 -0.79 -2.27 -17.75
N ALA A 337 0.07 -2.90 -18.57
CA ALA A 337 -0.10 -4.24 -19.14
C ALA A 337 -0.13 -5.36 -18.08
#